data_AF-A0A2G9H8U0-F1
#
_entry.id   AF-A0A2G9H8U0-F1
#
_cell.length_a   1.000
_cell.length_b   1.000
_cell.length_c   1.000
_cell.angle_alpha   90.00
_cell.angle_beta   90.00
_cell.angle_gamma   90.00
#
_symmetry.space_group_name_H-M   'P 1'
#
loop_
_entity.id
_entity.type
_entity.pdbx_description
1 polymer ?
#
loop_
_entity_poly.entity_id
_entity_poly.type
_entity_poly.pdbx_seq_one_letter_code
_entity_poly.pdbx_strand_id
1 'polypeptide(L)'
;MLQYLVHNLSAAHVLVDKDFNPLVVDFAMILGGGLVDGRFTGLPAVLRSHGYEDINVVAIGMWTAGNDVFALGVVLLELILQSTSAGLTKALRCPHLVFIHEVAYGLYVGEQARAKERESKFSYLKKLCLCAHPRAEE
;
A
#
# COMPACT_ATOMS: atom_id res chain seq x y z
N MET A 1 -12.92 -1.73 -18.28
CA MET A 1 -11.57 -1.11 -18.33
C MET A 1 -10.59 -2.22 -17.97
N LEU A 2 -9.60 -2.51 -18.83
CA LEU A 2 -8.58 -3.51 -18.52
C LEU A 2 -7.65 -2.91 -17.45
N GLN A 3 -7.57 -3.55 -16.29
CA GLN A 3 -6.79 -3.05 -15.15
C GLN A 3 -5.36 -3.55 -15.25
N TYR A 4 -4.40 -2.67 -14.97
CA TYR A 4 -2.99 -3.03 -14.75
C TYR A 4 -2.71 -3.03 -13.25
N LEU A 5 -1.90 -3.98 -12.80
CA LEU A 5 -1.45 -4.18 -11.44
C LEU A 5 0.08 -4.04 -11.42
N VAL A 6 0.63 -3.23 -10.52
CA VAL A 6 2.06 -2.89 -10.42
C VAL A 6 2.85 -3.96 -9.68
N HIS A 7 2.27 -4.55 -8.62
CA HIS A 7 2.83 -5.64 -7.80
C HIS A 7 4.14 -5.35 -7.05
N ASN A 8 4.90 -4.32 -7.41
CA ASN A 8 6.15 -3.92 -6.77
C ASN A 8 6.23 -2.40 -6.54
N LEU A 9 5.15 -1.78 -6.08
CA LEU A 9 5.17 -0.36 -5.76
C LEU A 9 5.93 -0.11 -4.44
N SER A 10 6.92 0.78 -4.46
CA SER A 10 7.68 1.23 -3.29
C SER A 10 8.14 2.66 -3.46
N ALA A 11 8.57 3.33 -2.39
CA ALA A 11 9.11 4.69 -2.49
C ALA A 11 10.37 4.76 -3.35
N ALA A 12 11.17 3.69 -3.39
CA ALA A 12 12.36 3.60 -4.24
C ALA A 12 12.02 3.51 -5.75
N HIS A 13 10.79 3.11 -6.09
CA HIS A 13 10.33 2.99 -7.48
C HIS A 13 9.52 4.21 -7.96
N VAL A 14 9.44 5.26 -7.14
CA VAL A 14 8.84 6.55 -7.51
C VAL A 14 9.96 7.58 -7.63
N LEU A 15 10.29 7.95 -8.86
CA LEU A 15 11.15 9.09 -9.14
C LEU A 15 10.34 10.37 -9.18
N VAL A 16 11.04 11.50 -9.10
CA VAL A 16 10.46 12.83 -9.22
C VAL A 16 11.24 13.57 -10.29
N ASP A 17 10.52 14.10 -11.29
CA ASP A 17 11.14 14.89 -12.35
C ASP A 17 11.47 16.33 -11.88
N LYS A 18 12.01 17.13 -12.79
CA LYS A 18 12.39 18.54 -12.52
C LYS A 18 11.21 19.44 -12.14
N ASP A 19 9.99 19.04 -12.49
CA ASP A 19 8.76 19.79 -12.29
C ASP A 19 7.94 19.21 -11.11
N PHE A 20 8.57 18.35 -10.30
CA PHE A 20 7.98 17.66 -9.15
C PHE A 20 6.85 16.68 -9.48
N ASN A 21 6.80 16.14 -10.71
CA ASN A 21 5.85 15.10 -11.06
C ASN A 21 6.37 13.72 -10.65
N PRO A 22 5.54 12.87 -10.02
CA PRO A 22 5.93 11.50 -9.70
C PRO A 22 5.96 10.63 -10.96
N LEU A 23 7.01 9.84 -11.11
CA LEU A 23 7.24 8.88 -12.19
C LEU A 23 7.47 7.49 -11.60
N VAL A 24 6.63 6.52 -11.94
CA VAL A 24 6.86 5.11 -11.58
C VAL A 24 7.88 4.53 -12.55
N VAL A 25 8.93 3.87 -12.05
CA VAL A 25 10.05 3.41 -12.90
C VAL A 25 10.31 1.91 -12.88
N ASP A 26 9.69 1.15 -11.97
CA ASP A 26 9.75 -0.31 -12.00
C ASP A 26 8.45 -0.88 -12.57
N PHE A 27 8.59 -1.52 -13.73
CA PHE A 27 7.51 -2.18 -14.45
C PHE A 27 7.75 -3.67 -14.65
N ALA A 28 8.83 -4.22 -14.07
CA ALA A 28 9.22 -5.62 -14.25
C ALA A 28 8.15 -6.60 -13.75
N MET A 29 7.29 -6.13 -12.84
CA MET A 29 6.25 -6.92 -12.19
C MET A 29 4.83 -6.50 -12.61
N ILE A 30 4.67 -5.62 -13.61
CA ILE A 30 3.34 -5.22 -14.07
C ILE A 30 2.61 -6.41 -14.70
N LEU A 31 1.36 -6.62 -14.29
CA LEU A 31 0.42 -7.58 -14.90
C LEU A 31 -0.90 -6.89 -15.25
N GLY A 32 -1.72 -7.51 -16.10
CA GLY A 32 -3.05 -7.01 -16.45
C GLY A 32 -3.20 -6.62 -17.92
N GLY A 33 -4.09 -5.67 -18.23
CA GLY A 33 -4.27 -5.24 -19.63
C GLY A 33 -4.91 -6.30 -20.55
N GLY A 34 -5.56 -7.32 -19.99
CA GLY A 34 -6.14 -8.45 -20.75
C GLY A 34 -5.14 -9.57 -21.06
N LEU A 35 -3.90 -9.47 -20.57
CA LEU A 35 -2.86 -10.49 -20.76
C LEU A 35 -2.95 -11.63 -19.73
N VAL A 36 -3.75 -11.48 -18.67
CA VAL A 36 -3.79 -12.43 -17.54
C VAL A 36 -5.19 -12.46 -16.93
N ASP A 37 -5.76 -13.66 -16.79
CA ASP A 37 -7.10 -13.89 -16.21
C ASP A 37 -7.07 -13.80 -14.68
N GLY A 38 -6.84 -12.61 -14.13
CA GLY A 38 -7.19 -12.20 -12.75
C GLY A 38 -6.72 -13.06 -11.56
N ARG A 39 -5.96 -14.13 -11.78
CA ARG A 39 -5.61 -15.19 -10.82
C ARG A 39 -4.17 -15.64 -11.02
N PHE A 40 -3.26 -14.69 -11.19
CA PHE A 40 -1.84 -15.01 -11.28
C PHE A 40 -1.32 -15.44 -9.90
N THR A 41 -0.89 -16.68 -9.79
CA THR A 41 -0.28 -17.22 -8.57
C THR A 41 1.20 -16.84 -8.54
N GLY A 42 1.47 -15.66 -8.02
CA GLY A 42 2.72 -15.29 -7.33
C GLY A 42 3.98 -15.09 -8.19
N LEU A 43 4.46 -13.85 -8.25
CA LEU A 43 5.87 -13.57 -8.52
C LEU A 43 6.72 -13.92 -7.27
N PRO A 44 7.97 -14.40 -7.43
CA PRO A 44 8.83 -14.76 -6.31
C PRO A 44 8.95 -13.66 -5.26
N ALA A 45 8.84 -14.02 -3.97
CA ALA A 45 9.03 -13.09 -2.85
C ALA A 45 10.35 -12.32 -2.90
N VAL A 46 11.40 -12.95 -3.43
CA VAL A 46 12.73 -12.33 -3.57
C VAL A 46 12.75 -11.12 -4.52
N LEU A 47 11.78 -11.01 -5.44
CA LEU A 47 11.69 -9.88 -6.37
C LEU A 47 10.93 -8.68 -5.78
N ARG A 48 10.31 -8.83 -4.60
CA ARG A 48 9.38 -7.85 -4.03
C ARG A 48 10.06 -6.90 -3.05
N SER A 49 9.56 -5.68 -3.01
CA SER A 49 9.97 -4.66 -2.04
C SER A 49 9.41 -4.99 -0.66
N HIS A 50 10.28 -5.37 0.28
CA HIS A 50 9.87 -5.76 1.62
C HIS A 50 9.18 -4.61 2.37
N GLY A 51 8.08 -4.92 3.05
CA GLY A 51 7.31 -3.95 3.83
C GLY A 51 6.23 -3.17 3.07
N TYR A 52 6.13 -3.36 1.74
CA TYR A 52 5.05 -2.81 0.90
C TYR A 52 4.02 -3.88 0.50
N GLU A 53 4.22 -5.11 0.96
CA GLU A 53 3.38 -6.26 0.62
C GLU A 53 2.10 -6.26 1.45
N ASP A 54 0.95 -6.34 0.77
CA ASP A 54 -0.35 -6.56 1.42
C ASP A 54 -0.36 -7.91 2.15
N ILE A 55 -0.89 -7.91 3.37
CA ILE A 55 -1.07 -9.11 4.19
C ILE A 55 -1.87 -10.20 3.46
N ASN A 56 -2.83 -9.83 2.60
CA ASN A 56 -3.60 -10.80 1.81
C ASN A 56 -2.73 -11.54 0.77
N VAL A 57 -1.75 -10.84 0.18
CA VAL A 57 -0.76 -11.46 -0.71
C VAL A 57 0.14 -12.39 0.07
N VAL A 58 0.61 -11.96 1.23
CA VAL A 58 1.50 -12.77 2.08
C VAL A 58 0.79 -14.02 2.61
N ALA A 59 -0.48 -13.90 3.02
CA ALA A 59 -1.24 -14.97 3.66
C ALA A 59 -1.90 -15.94 2.67
N ILE A 60 -2.43 -15.42 1.55
CA ILE A 60 -3.30 -16.20 0.64
C ILE A 60 -2.67 -16.32 -0.77
N GLY A 61 -1.62 -15.55 -1.07
CA GLY A 61 -0.97 -15.55 -2.39
C GLY A 61 -1.81 -14.93 -3.50
N MET A 62 -2.91 -14.27 -3.15
CA MET A 62 -3.84 -13.65 -4.09
C MET A 62 -3.48 -12.20 -4.35
N TRP A 63 -3.38 -11.87 -5.63
CA TRP A 63 -3.10 -10.51 -6.06
C TRP A 63 -4.36 -9.83 -6.62
N THR A 64 -4.62 -8.61 -6.17
CA THR A 64 -5.75 -7.76 -6.53
C THR A 64 -5.30 -6.30 -6.64
N ALA A 65 -6.16 -5.43 -7.16
CA ALA A 65 -5.95 -3.99 -7.16
C ALA A 65 -5.75 -3.42 -5.74
N GLY A 66 -6.31 -4.08 -4.71
CA GLY A 66 -6.16 -3.67 -3.32
C GLY A 66 -4.70 -3.68 -2.85
N ASN A 67 -3.85 -4.56 -3.41
CA ASN A 67 -2.47 -4.66 -2.97
C ASN A 67 -1.63 -3.44 -3.41
N ASP A 68 -1.85 -2.94 -4.62
CA ASP A 68 -1.17 -1.72 -5.07
C ASP A 68 -1.62 -0.50 -4.26
N VAL A 69 -2.90 -0.47 -3.85
CA VAL A 69 -3.41 0.58 -2.96
C VAL A 69 -2.78 0.47 -1.56
N PHE A 70 -2.60 -0.74 -1.05
CA PHE A 70 -1.88 -0.98 0.20
C PHE A 70 -0.44 -0.46 0.13
N ALA A 71 0.30 -0.84 -0.91
CA ALA A 71 1.69 -0.43 -1.12
C ALA A 71 1.81 1.10 -1.25
N LEU A 72 0.90 1.73 -2.01
CA LEU A 72 0.81 3.19 -2.11
C LEU A 72 0.59 3.83 -0.73
N GLY A 73 -0.23 3.20 0.10
CA GLY A 73 -0.46 3.63 1.47
C GLY A 73 0.81 3.66 2.31
N VAL A 74 1.65 2.62 2.22
CA VAL A 74 2.95 2.59 2.92
C VAL A 74 3.84 3.73 2.43
N VAL A 75 3.92 3.97 1.11
CA VAL A 75 4.68 5.10 0.53
C VAL A 75 4.19 6.44 1.10
N LEU A 76 2.88 6.65 1.19
CA LEU A 76 2.31 7.87 1.77
C LEU A 76 2.65 8.03 3.25
N LEU A 77 2.67 6.95 4.03
CA LEU A 77 3.10 6.98 5.43
C LEU A 77 4.57 7.36 5.56
N GLU A 78 5.45 6.82 4.70
CA GLU A 78 6.86 7.20 4.68
C GLU A 78 7.04 8.70 4.43
N LEU A 79 6.28 9.26 3.48
CA LEU A 79 6.30 10.69 3.16
C LEU A 79 5.80 11.56 4.32
N ILE A 80 4.68 11.18 4.94
CA ILE A 80 4.07 11.96 6.04
C ILE A 80 4.92 11.91 7.31
N LEU A 81 5.45 10.73 7.65
CA LEU A 81 6.22 10.48 8.86
C LEU A 81 7.73 10.72 8.67
N GLN A 82 8.16 11.05 7.45
CA GLN A 82 9.56 11.25 7.07
C GLN A 82 10.45 10.09 7.57
N SER A 83 9.94 8.88 7.41
CA SER A 83 10.55 7.66 7.93
C SER A 83 10.54 6.61 6.84
N THR A 84 11.64 5.89 6.65
CA THR A 84 11.67 4.75 5.74
C THR A 84 10.75 3.63 6.26
N SER A 85 10.44 2.65 5.41
CA SER A 85 9.59 1.51 5.75
C SER A 85 10.13 0.79 6.98
N ALA A 86 11.45 0.54 7.04
CA ALA A 86 12.10 0.01 8.24
C ALA A 86 11.89 0.91 9.48
N GLY A 87 12.00 2.23 9.31
CA GLY A 87 11.78 3.21 10.38
C GLY A 87 10.33 3.37 10.85
N LEU A 88 9.34 3.04 9.99
CA LEU A 88 7.92 3.12 10.32
C LEU A 88 7.56 2.22 11.50
N THR A 89 8.21 1.06 11.65
CA THR A 89 8.01 0.15 12.79
C THR A 89 8.24 0.85 14.13
N LYS A 90 9.33 1.61 14.22
CA LYS A 90 9.67 2.39 15.40
C LYS A 90 8.75 3.59 15.57
N ALA A 91 8.49 4.34 14.49
CA ALA A 91 7.65 5.54 14.52
C ALA A 91 6.22 5.23 14.97
N LEU A 92 5.67 4.11 14.52
CA LEU A 92 4.30 3.69 14.81
C LEU A 92 4.21 2.70 15.98
N ARG A 93 5.33 2.35 16.61
CA ARG A 93 5.41 1.30 17.65
C ARG A 93 4.77 -0.02 17.18
N CYS A 94 4.97 -0.39 15.91
CA CYS A 94 4.53 -1.67 15.38
C CYS A 94 5.68 -2.69 15.41
N PRO A 95 5.43 -3.95 15.82
CA PRO A 95 6.48 -4.96 15.95
C PRO A 95 7.01 -5.45 14.58
N HIS A 96 6.20 -5.36 13.53
CA HIS A 96 6.58 -5.73 12.17
C HIS A 96 5.82 -4.89 11.15
N LEU A 97 6.49 -4.52 10.04
CA LEU A 97 5.91 -3.80 8.90
C LEU A 97 4.62 -4.41 8.34
N VAL A 98 4.48 -5.73 8.35
CA VAL A 98 3.27 -6.43 7.88
C VAL A 98 2.03 -6.03 8.71
N PHE A 99 2.22 -5.67 9.98
CA PHE A 99 1.16 -5.21 10.90
C PHE A 99 0.96 -3.69 10.89
N ILE A 100 1.62 -2.95 9.99
CA ILE A 100 1.45 -1.49 9.94
C ILE A 100 0.00 -1.09 9.68
N HIS A 101 -0.75 -1.94 8.98
CA HIS A 101 -2.16 -1.74 8.68
C HIS A 101 -3.04 -1.76 9.94
N GLU A 102 -2.73 -2.60 10.93
CA GLU A 102 -3.48 -2.64 12.20
C GLU A 102 -3.30 -1.35 12.98
N VAL A 103 -2.07 -0.82 13.01
CA VAL A 103 -1.78 0.46 13.66
C VAL A 103 -2.42 1.61 12.89
N ALA A 104 -2.35 1.61 11.56
CA ALA A 104 -3.00 2.61 10.73
C ALA A 104 -4.53 2.60 10.93
N TYR A 105 -5.14 1.42 11.06
CA TYR A 105 -6.56 1.24 11.38
C TYR A 105 -6.92 1.80 12.75
N GLY A 106 -6.13 1.48 13.78
CA GLY A 106 -6.32 2.03 15.12
C GLY A 106 -6.23 3.57 15.15
N LEU A 107 -5.27 4.15 14.43
CA LEU A 107 -5.13 5.60 14.29
C LEU A 107 -6.33 6.21 13.54
N TYR A 108 -6.75 5.59 12.44
CA TYR A 108 -7.90 6.06 11.67
C TYR A 108 -9.20 6.04 12.49
N VAL A 109 -9.48 4.94 13.20
CA VAL A 109 -10.67 4.80 14.06
C VAL A 109 -10.62 5.79 15.23
N GLY A 110 -9.45 5.91 15.89
CA GLY A 110 -9.26 6.85 16.99
C GLY A 110 -9.44 8.32 16.58
N GLU A 111 -9.04 8.67 15.37
CA GLU A 111 -9.21 10.02 14.82
C GLU A 111 -10.60 10.26 14.23
N GLN A 112 -11.28 9.25 13.66
CA GLN A 112 -12.71 9.34 13.32
C GLN A 112 -13.57 9.68 14.55
N ALA A 113 -13.23 9.12 15.72
CA ALA A 113 -13.90 9.45 16.97
C ALA A 113 -13.62 10.89 17.46
N ARG A 114 -12.57 11.55 16.95
CA ARG A 114 -12.13 12.90 17.34
C ARG A 114 -12.45 13.99 16.32
N ALA A 115 -12.55 13.66 15.04
CA ALA A 115 -12.68 14.62 13.95
C ALA A 115 -14.14 14.76 13.50
N LYS A 116 -14.78 15.86 13.91
CA LYS A 116 -16.03 16.32 13.31
C LYS A 116 -15.85 17.16 12.03
N GLU A 117 -14.62 17.46 11.64
CA GLU A 117 -14.33 18.21 10.40
C GLU A 117 -12.82 18.16 10.10
N ARG A 118 -12.41 17.47 9.02
CA ARG A 118 -11.19 17.67 8.21
C ARG A 118 -11.01 16.49 7.24
N GLU A 119 -11.80 16.48 6.17
CA GLU A 119 -11.94 15.34 5.24
C GLU A 119 -10.68 14.98 4.43
N SER A 120 -9.73 15.91 4.23
CA SER A 120 -8.66 15.72 3.22
C SER A 120 -7.54 14.76 3.64
N LYS A 121 -7.00 14.85 4.87
CA LYS A 121 -5.86 13.99 5.31
C LYS A 121 -6.29 12.58 5.72
N PHE A 122 -7.50 12.42 6.24
CA PHE A 122 -8.00 11.14 6.74
C PHE A 122 -8.56 10.22 5.63
N SER A 123 -8.89 10.78 4.47
CA SER A 123 -9.29 10.02 3.28
C SER A 123 -8.23 8.99 2.86
N TYR A 124 -6.94 9.34 2.96
CA TYR A 124 -5.83 8.44 2.61
C TYR A 124 -5.66 7.29 3.61
N LEU A 125 -5.76 7.59 4.91
CA LEU A 125 -5.74 6.56 5.96
C LEU A 125 -6.93 5.61 5.83
N LYS A 126 -8.12 6.14 5.50
CA LYS A 126 -9.32 5.34 5.22
C LYS A 126 -9.08 4.34 4.07
N LYS A 127 -8.52 4.79 2.95
CA LYS A 127 -8.23 3.92 1.79
C LYS A 127 -7.21 2.83 2.15
N LEU A 128 -6.15 3.19 2.87
CA LEU A 128 -5.13 2.26 3.36
C LEU A 128 -5.72 1.17 4.26
N CYS A 129 -6.65 1.56 5.13
CA CYS A 129 -7.36 0.66 6.04
C CYS A 129 -8.36 -0.27 5.32
N LEU A 130 -9.14 0.27 4.38
CA LEU A 130 -10.14 -0.49 3.63
C LEU A 130 -9.48 -1.57 2.77
N CYS A 131 -8.34 -1.27 2.13
CA CYS A 131 -7.65 -2.25 1.29
C CYS A 131 -6.98 -3.38 2.09
N ALA A 132 -6.70 -3.18 3.39
CA ALA A 132 -6.15 -4.20 4.27
C ALA A 132 -7.22 -5.09 4.93
N HIS A 133 -8.51 -4.74 4.83
CA HIS A 133 -9.59 -5.49 5.48
C HIS A 133 -10.37 -6.33 4.45
N PRO A 134 -10.54 -7.66 4.66
CA PRO A 134 -11.24 -8.54 3.72
C PRO A 134 -12.76 -8.30 3.58
N ARG A 135 -13.30 -7.20 4.10
CA ARG A 135 -14.74 -6.86 4.09
C ARG A 135 -15.05 -5.47 3.53
N ALA A 136 -14.11 -4.82 2.87
CA ALA A 136 -14.31 -3.45 2.36
C ALA A 136 -15.04 -3.38 1.00
N GLU A 137 -15.48 -4.52 0.45
CA GLU A 137 -16.27 -4.61 -0.78
C GLU A 137 -17.67 -5.24 -0.54
N GLU A 138 -18.34 -4.87 0.57
CA GLU A 138 -19.79 -5.03 0.73
C GLU A 138 -20.46 -3.68 1.02
#